data_AF-I9B730-F1
#
_entry.id   AF-I9B730-F1
#
_cell.length_a   1.000
_cell.length_b   1.000
_cell.length_c   1.000
_cell.angle_alpha   90.00
_cell.angle_beta   90.00
_cell.angle_gamma   90.00
#
_symmetry.space_group_name_H-M   'P 1'
#
loop_
_entity.id
_entity.type
_entity.pdbx_description
1 polymer ?
#
loop_
_entity_poly.entity_id
_entity_poly.type
_entity_poly.pdbx_seq_one_letter_code
_entity_poly.pdbx_strand_id
1 'polypeptide(L)'
;MEEYLKDTTKGFGERFRRLAIFTPLFSLKGKRKSAALPFDIDWFSLGLLTLLFFFESKLHRQGKKGRQELADYLYELTQVQIGASRAHYDLITETIMDTFRDPMGKRHNEVFFNWETGDQEVVQFSLLKTDAFDQENNRQYFTLDEAGLELIFATKEYFSEFRISIAQLLIRKQLEKGEFSSALHEIHEMRIAVQALRDHIQRLGLEVTRNIISDDTYGKYAKTIENVYERLTREDEEFRELYSFVRETTAKLQFESQEQVDEEARLQIAQVSIELGEVHQLHHGLLYNVMQLKNKALEAARQALFSAGIQSFNFDQEIVSRIVSSPLPEEAVKGLVHPFTRLHQQTSWSLLALLFPQRLQRSDQEEETAAYPEMEEEEYRQHTLQQEENFGRIMEEVIQVMDGKDSMELKDMVSGLPGELLQHRSFYDFWLLLHQRSPVVKGVGEGKHVLDKALALLGDDILEVGEKPEFLQITEQYTLQNMCFTRRRKNE
;
A
#
# COMPACT_ATOMS: atom_id res chain seq x y z
N MET A 1 -39.15 -15.24 -22.75
CA MET A 1 -39.66 -15.48 -21.38
C MET A 1 -39.30 -16.88 -20.88
N GLU A 2 -39.52 -17.94 -21.67
CA GLU A 2 -39.15 -19.32 -21.24
C GLU A 2 -37.65 -19.51 -20.99
N GLU A 3 -36.79 -18.89 -21.80
CA GLU A 3 -35.32 -18.96 -21.63
C GLU A 3 -34.84 -18.20 -20.38
N TYR A 4 -35.42 -17.01 -20.13
CA TYR A 4 -35.21 -16.25 -18.89
C TYR A 4 -35.68 -17.02 -17.64
N LEU A 5 -36.82 -17.70 -17.72
CA LEU A 5 -37.33 -18.52 -16.60
C LEU A 5 -36.38 -19.70 -16.32
N LYS A 6 -35.89 -20.38 -17.36
CA LYS A 6 -34.91 -21.47 -17.23
C LYS A 6 -33.59 -20.98 -16.62
N ASP A 7 -33.09 -19.81 -17.02
CA ASP A 7 -31.88 -19.24 -16.41
C ASP A 7 -32.09 -18.83 -14.95
N THR A 8 -33.29 -18.35 -14.57
CA THR A 8 -33.57 -17.99 -13.18
C THR A 8 -33.73 -19.18 -12.23
N THR A 9 -34.21 -20.33 -12.72
CA THR A 9 -34.38 -21.54 -11.91
C THR A 9 -33.16 -22.45 -11.91
N LYS A 10 -32.17 -22.19 -12.77
CA LYS A 10 -30.94 -22.97 -12.86
C LYS A 10 -30.16 -22.99 -11.55
N GLY A 11 -29.90 -24.19 -11.03
CA GLY A 11 -29.19 -24.39 -9.77
C GLY A 11 -30.03 -24.07 -8.52
N PHE A 12 -31.37 -24.04 -8.64
CA PHE A 12 -32.25 -23.79 -7.50
C PHE A 12 -32.09 -24.85 -6.40
N GLY A 13 -32.01 -26.13 -6.78
CA GLY A 13 -31.84 -27.24 -5.84
C GLY A 13 -30.52 -27.16 -5.05
N GLU A 14 -29.42 -26.76 -5.70
CA GLU A 14 -28.12 -26.59 -5.02
C GLU A 14 -28.14 -25.40 -4.04
N ARG A 15 -28.78 -24.29 -4.42
CA ARG A 15 -28.95 -23.13 -3.54
C ARG A 15 -29.83 -23.48 -2.33
N PHE A 16 -30.91 -24.24 -2.56
CA PHE A 16 -31.76 -24.72 -1.47
C PHE A 16 -30.98 -25.63 -0.53
N ARG A 17 -30.17 -26.56 -1.05
CA ARG A 17 -29.30 -27.43 -0.24
C ARG A 17 -28.39 -26.61 0.67
N ARG A 18 -27.74 -25.55 0.16
CA ARG A 18 -26.89 -24.65 0.96
C ARG A 18 -27.66 -23.94 2.07
N LEU A 19 -28.90 -23.53 1.80
CA LEU A 19 -29.76 -22.88 2.80
C LEU A 19 -30.31 -23.85 3.83
N ALA A 20 -30.64 -25.08 3.43
CA ALA A 20 -31.21 -26.11 4.30
C ALA A 20 -30.31 -26.45 5.48
N ILE A 21 -28.98 -26.36 5.30
CA ILE A 21 -28.00 -26.62 6.35
C ILE A 21 -28.18 -25.66 7.54
N PHE A 22 -28.71 -24.45 7.33
CA PHE A 22 -28.97 -23.47 8.39
C PHE A 22 -30.22 -23.77 9.23
N THR A 23 -31.11 -24.66 8.77
CA THR A 23 -32.39 -24.91 9.43
C THR A 23 -32.25 -25.32 10.91
N PRO A 24 -31.27 -26.14 11.34
CA PRO A 24 -31.06 -26.46 12.75
C PRO A 24 -30.69 -25.25 13.62
N LEU A 25 -30.03 -24.21 13.08
CA LEU A 25 -29.80 -22.97 13.82
C LEU A 25 -31.08 -22.13 13.93
N PHE A 26 -31.86 -22.05 12.86
CA PHE A 26 -33.14 -21.34 12.89
C PHE A 26 -34.17 -22.03 13.81
N SER A 27 -34.13 -23.36 13.94
CA SER A 27 -34.96 -24.08 14.89
C SER A 27 -34.58 -23.77 16.34
N LEU A 28 -33.29 -23.59 16.64
CA LEU A 28 -32.83 -23.09 17.94
C LEU A 28 -33.32 -21.66 18.21
N LYS A 29 -33.29 -20.76 17.21
CA LYS A 29 -33.86 -19.40 17.33
C LYS A 29 -35.36 -19.40 17.66
N GLY A 30 -36.09 -20.40 17.17
CA GLY A 30 -37.52 -20.57 17.42
C GLY A 30 -37.88 -21.10 18.81
N LYS A 31 -36.92 -21.60 19.61
CA LYS A 31 -37.17 -22.14 20.95
C LYS A 31 -37.45 -21.01 21.95
N ARG A 32 -38.63 -21.04 22.58
CA ARG A 32 -39.04 -20.11 23.65
C ARG A 32 -38.60 -20.60 25.03
N LYS A 33 -38.62 -19.71 26.03
CA LYS A 33 -38.30 -19.97 27.44
C LYS A 33 -38.88 -21.31 27.91
N SER A 34 -38.01 -22.24 28.29
CA SER A 34 -38.38 -23.48 28.95
C SER A 34 -38.60 -23.21 30.44
N ALA A 35 -39.62 -23.82 31.05
CA ALA A 35 -39.91 -23.68 32.48
C ALA A 35 -38.75 -24.12 33.39
N ALA A 36 -37.80 -24.91 32.87
CA ALA A 36 -36.63 -25.40 33.59
C ALA A 36 -35.47 -24.39 33.70
N LEU A 37 -35.50 -23.29 32.95
CA LEU A 37 -34.42 -22.29 32.91
C LEU A 37 -35.02 -20.91 33.22
N PRO A 38 -34.70 -20.29 34.37
CA PRO A 38 -35.32 -19.04 34.80
C PRO A 38 -34.79 -17.79 34.06
N PHE A 39 -33.88 -17.96 33.10
CA PHE A 39 -33.20 -16.88 32.38
C PHE A 39 -33.54 -16.88 30.89
N ASP A 40 -33.43 -15.73 30.23
CA ASP A 40 -33.57 -15.64 28.78
C ASP A 40 -32.26 -16.10 28.12
N ILE A 41 -32.36 -17.04 27.19
CA ILE A 41 -31.18 -17.67 26.57
C ILE A 41 -31.24 -17.44 25.08
N ASP A 42 -30.16 -16.88 24.54
CA ASP A 42 -29.95 -16.81 23.10
C ASP A 42 -29.46 -18.17 22.58
N TRP A 43 -30.43 -19.05 22.32
CA TRP A 43 -30.19 -20.39 21.79
C TRP A 43 -29.49 -20.38 20.42
N PHE A 44 -29.70 -19.34 19.61
CA PHE A 44 -29.07 -19.22 18.31
C PHE A 44 -27.57 -18.97 18.46
N SER A 45 -27.19 -18.00 19.31
CA SER A 45 -25.78 -17.68 19.56
C SER A 45 -25.03 -18.82 20.25
N LEU A 46 -25.66 -19.51 21.21
CA LEU A 46 -25.06 -20.69 21.85
C LEU A 46 -24.91 -21.87 20.88
N GLY A 47 -25.86 -22.05 19.96
CA GLY A 47 -25.76 -23.04 18.89
C GLY A 47 -24.60 -22.74 17.95
N LEU A 48 -24.41 -21.48 17.55
CA LEU A 48 -23.28 -21.08 16.71
C LEU A 48 -21.93 -21.26 17.44
N LEU A 49 -21.83 -20.86 18.71
CA LEU A 49 -20.64 -21.08 19.55
C LEU A 49 -20.27 -22.56 19.66
N THR A 50 -21.28 -23.43 19.73
CA THR A 50 -21.08 -24.88 19.77
C THR A 50 -20.42 -25.40 18.48
N LEU A 51 -20.88 -24.93 17.31
CA LEU A 51 -20.26 -25.31 16.04
C LEU A 51 -18.84 -24.76 15.91
N LEU A 52 -18.58 -23.53 16.39
CA LEU A 52 -17.24 -22.93 16.41
C LEU A 52 -16.26 -23.71 17.30
N PHE A 53 -16.73 -24.19 18.47
CA PHE A 53 -15.94 -25.02 19.36
C PHE A 53 -15.44 -26.31 18.70
N PHE A 54 -16.34 -27.04 18.02
CA PHE A 54 -15.96 -28.26 17.31
C PHE A 54 -15.07 -27.97 16.09
N PHE A 55 -15.23 -26.80 15.47
CA PHE A 55 -14.36 -26.35 14.39
C PHE A 55 -12.92 -26.10 14.87
N GLU A 56 -12.75 -25.32 15.94
CA GLU A 56 -11.42 -25.05 16.49
C GLU A 56 -10.74 -26.31 17.02
N SER A 57 -11.50 -27.22 17.62
CA SER A 57 -11.00 -28.50 18.10
C SER A 57 -10.43 -29.34 16.95
N LYS A 58 -11.10 -29.32 15.79
CA LYS A 58 -10.65 -29.99 14.56
C LYS A 58 -9.41 -29.32 13.96
N LEU A 59 -9.33 -27.99 13.99
CA LEU A 59 -8.21 -27.22 13.44
C LEU A 59 -6.90 -27.45 14.24
N HIS A 60 -6.98 -27.38 15.57
CA HIS A 60 -5.82 -27.54 16.45
C HIS A 60 -5.39 -29.01 16.66
N ARG A 61 -6.01 -29.96 15.94
CA ARG A 61 -5.82 -31.41 16.13
C ARG A 61 -5.96 -31.84 17.59
N GLN A 62 -6.77 -31.13 18.37
CA GLN A 62 -7.03 -31.47 19.76
C GLN A 62 -8.00 -32.65 19.78
N GLY A 63 -7.65 -33.69 20.54
CA GLY A 63 -8.38 -34.96 20.56
C GLY A 63 -9.85 -34.84 21.02
N LYS A 64 -10.62 -35.87 20.65
CA LYS A 64 -11.91 -36.34 21.17
C LYS A 64 -12.60 -35.39 22.19
N LYS A 65 -13.52 -34.54 21.71
CA LYS A 65 -14.38 -33.66 22.53
C LYS A 65 -15.82 -34.18 22.59
N GLY A 66 -16.40 -34.23 23.78
CA GLY A 66 -17.74 -34.72 24.05
C GLY A 66 -18.64 -33.64 24.64
N ARG A 67 -19.77 -34.07 25.21
CA ARG A 67 -20.79 -33.16 25.78
C ARG A 67 -20.29 -32.41 27.02
N GLN A 68 -19.46 -33.05 27.84
CA GLN A 68 -18.95 -32.43 29.08
C GLN A 68 -17.98 -31.29 28.79
N GLU A 69 -17.09 -31.47 27.83
CA GLU A 69 -16.12 -30.45 27.41
C GLU A 69 -16.82 -29.25 26.75
N LEU A 70 -17.92 -29.48 26.03
CA LEU A 70 -18.75 -28.39 25.50
C LEU A 70 -19.41 -27.60 26.64
N ALA A 71 -19.96 -28.28 27.64
CA ALA A 71 -20.55 -27.61 28.79
C ALA A 71 -19.52 -26.80 29.59
N ASP A 72 -18.28 -27.29 29.74
CA ASP A 72 -17.11 -26.56 30.28
C ASP A 72 -16.86 -25.29 29.49
N TYR A 73 -16.72 -25.41 28.17
CA TYR A 73 -16.47 -24.30 27.28
C TYR A 73 -17.56 -23.22 27.32
N LEU A 74 -18.84 -23.62 27.27
CA LEU A 74 -19.95 -22.68 27.31
C LEU A 74 -20.05 -22.00 28.69
N TYR A 75 -19.81 -22.74 29.76
CA TYR A 75 -19.79 -22.19 31.12
C TYR A 75 -18.69 -21.12 31.26
N GLU A 76 -17.44 -21.43 30.91
CA GLU A 76 -16.32 -20.49 31.04
C GLU A 76 -16.54 -19.19 30.26
N LEU A 77 -17.13 -19.27 29.05
CA LEU A 77 -17.35 -18.11 28.20
C LEU A 77 -18.55 -17.25 28.60
N THR A 78 -19.63 -17.87 29.05
CA THR A 78 -20.93 -17.18 29.17
C THR A 78 -21.43 -17.06 30.61
N GLN A 79 -20.74 -17.63 31.60
CA GLN A 79 -21.09 -17.54 33.02
C GLN A 79 -21.30 -16.09 33.50
N VAL A 80 -20.45 -15.15 33.06
CA VAL A 80 -20.54 -13.73 33.47
C VAL A 80 -21.82 -13.07 32.97
N GLN A 81 -22.35 -13.51 31.83
CA GLN A 81 -23.51 -12.90 31.17
C GLN A 81 -24.84 -13.57 31.54
N ILE A 82 -24.84 -14.91 31.72
CA ILE A 82 -26.06 -15.70 31.95
C ILE A 82 -26.25 -16.02 33.44
N GLY A 83 -25.18 -16.08 34.24
CA GLY A 83 -25.24 -16.33 35.69
C GLY A 83 -25.79 -17.71 36.10
N ALA A 84 -25.85 -18.67 35.18
CA ALA A 84 -26.42 -19.99 35.42
C ALA A 84 -25.45 -20.97 36.11
N SER A 85 -26.00 -21.87 36.94
CA SER A 85 -25.25 -22.96 37.57
C SER A 85 -24.84 -24.04 36.55
N ARG A 86 -23.76 -24.77 36.84
CA ARG A 86 -23.18 -25.83 36.00
C ARG A 86 -24.21 -26.82 35.44
N ALA A 87 -25.14 -27.29 36.28
CA ALA A 87 -26.16 -28.26 35.86
C ALA A 87 -27.09 -27.73 34.74
N HIS A 88 -27.26 -26.42 34.62
CA HIS A 88 -28.04 -25.83 33.54
C HIS A 88 -27.28 -25.85 32.21
N TYR A 89 -25.94 -25.74 32.23
CA TYR A 89 -25.12 -25.81 31.03
C TYR A 89 -25.05 -27.23 30.44
N ASP A 90 -25.15 -28.26 31.29
CA ASP A 90 -25.30 -29.64 30.82
C ASP A 90 -26.62 -29.79 30.04
N LEU A 91 -27.73 -29.27 30.58
CA LEU A 91 -29.05 -29.30 29.93
C LEU A 91 -29.11 -28.47 28.65
N ILE A 92 -28.45 -27.30 28.63
CA ILE A 92 -28.30 -26.46 27.42
C ILE A 92 -27.52 -27.22 26.35
N THR A 93 -26.41 -27.85 26.73
CA THR A 93 -25.58 -28.64 25.83
C THR A 93 -26.35 -29.81 25.23
N GLU A 94 -27.10 -30.56 26.04
CA GLU A 94 -27.96 -31.64 25.54
C GLU A 94 -28.99 -31.11 24.54
N THR A 95 -29.65 -30.01 24.87
CA THR A 95 -30.68 -29.40 24.00
C THR A 95 -30.10 -28.96 22.65
N ILE A 96 -28.89 -28.39 22.63
CA ILE A 96 -28.21 -27.98 21.39
C ILE A 96 -27.77 -29.19 20.58
N MET A 97 -27.14 -30.18 21.24
CA MET A 97 -26.65 -31.39 20.59
C MET A 97 -27.79 -32.20 19.97
N ASP A 98 -28.92 -32.33 20.66
CA ASP A 98 -30.11 -33.03 20.15
C ASP A 98 -30.77 -32.29 18.98
N THR A 99 -30.56 -30.97 18.88
CA THR A 99 -31.05 -30.18 17.74
C THR A 99 -30.12 -30.30 16.53
N PHE A 100 -28.80 -30.37 16.75
CA PHE A 100 -27.82 -30.59 15.68
C PHE A 100 -27.75 -32.04 15.21
N ARG A 101 -28.19 -32.98 16.06
CA ARG A 101 -28.24 -34.39 15.74
C ARG A 101 -29.42 -35.04 16.46
N ASP A 102 -30.29 -35.70 15.70
CA ASP A 102 -31.38 -36.49 16.26
C ASP A 102 -30.80 -37.54 17.25
N PRO A 103 -31.38 -37.71 18.47
CA PRO A 103 -31.01 -38.76 19.41
C PRO A 103 -30.96 -40.18 18.82
N MET A 104 -31.73 -40.44 17.75
CA MET A 104 -31.71 -41.72 17.02
C MET A 104 -30.57 -41.84 15.98
N GLY A 105 -29.75 -40.81 15.80
CA GLY A 105 -28.65 -40.78 14.84
C GLY A 105 -29.09 -40.64 13.38
N LYS A 106 -30.34 -40.23 13.13
CA LYS A 106 -30.86 -39.99 11.77
C LYS A 106 -30.32 -38.65 11.23
N ARG A 107 -30.08 -38.63 9.91
CA ARG A 107 -29.76 -37.39 9.18
C ARG A 107 -30.99 -36.48 9.16
N HIS A 108 -30.76 -35.17 9.21
CA HIS A 108 -31.80 -34.17 9.00
C HIS A 108 -32.31 -34.30 7.58
N ASN A 109 -33.64 -34.30 7.43
CA ASN A 109 -34.31 -34.42 6.15
C ASN A 109 -35.17 -33.17 5.94
N GLU A 110 -34.87 -32.40 4.90
CA GLU A 110 -35.67 -31.26 4.49
C GLU A 110 -36.31 -31.56 3.13
N VAL A 111 -37.64 -31.47 3.07
CA VAL A 111 -38.42 -31.69 1.85
C VAL A 111 -38.69 -30.34 1.21
N PHE A 112 -38.35 -30.19 -0.06
CA PHE A 112 -38.59 -28.96 -0.79
C PHE A 112 -39.04 -29.23 -2.22
N PHE A 113 -39.71 -28.25 -2.81
CA PHE A 113 -40.12 -28.31 -4.20
C PHE A 113 -39.04 -27.67 -5.06
N ASN A 114 -38.43 -28.46 -5.96
CA ASN A 114 -37.41 -27.94 -6.86
C ASN A 114 -38.08 -27.35 -8.11
N TRP A 115 -38.02 -26.03 -8.25
CA TRP A 115 -38.61 -25.31 -9.39
C TRP A 115 -37.84 -25.50 -10.70
N GLU A 116 -36.65 -26.11 -10.66
CA GLU A 116 -35.87 -26.49 -11.85
C GLU A 116 -36.35 -27.81 -12.45
N THR A 117 -36.62 -28.81 -11.61
CA THR A 117 -37.04 -30.17 -12.02
C THR A 117 -38.56 -30.35 -12.01
N GLY A 118 -39.29 -29.54 -11.23
CA GLY A 118 -40.74 -29.62 -11.06
C GLY A 118 -41.20 -30.68 -10.05
N ASP A 119 -40.25 -31.29 -9.32
CA ASP A 119 -40.50 -32.39 -8.40
C ASP A 119 -40.19 -32.03 -6.95
N GLN A 120 -40.74 -32.82 -6.01
CA GLN A 120 -40.36 -32.75 -4.60
C GLN A 120 -39.07 -33.53 -4.37
N GLU A 121 -38.04 -32.84 -3.87
CA GLU A 121 -36.75 -33.40 -3.52
C GLU A 121 -36.53 -33.37 -2.01
N VAL A 122 -35.72 -34.31 -1.52
CA VAL A 122 -35.38 -34.42 -0.10
C VAL A 122 -33.88 -34.26 0.07
N VAL A 123 -33.46 -33.25 0.83
CA VAL A 123 -32.06 -33.05 1.21
C VAL A 123 -31.79 -33.75 2.53
N GLN A 124 -30.79 -34.63 2.55
CA GLN A 124 -30.33 -35.30 3.77
C GLN A 124 -28.96 -34.78 4.20
N PHE A 125 -28.82 -34.27 5.43
CA PHE A 125 -27.54 -33.77 5.94
C PHE A 125 -27.37 -33.99 7.45
N SER A 126 -26.14 -33.90 7.95
CA SER A 126 -25.84 -33.91 9.38
C SER A 126 -24.79 -32.85 9.68
N LEU A 127 -24.94 -32.11 10.79
CA LEU A 127 -23.95 -31.11 11.19
C LEU A 127 -22.79 -31.72 11.99
N LEU A 128 -23.09 -32.78 12.75
CA LEU A 128 -22.13 -33.47 13.62
C LEU A 128 -22.12 -34.97 13.32
N LYS A 129 -20.93 -35.59 13.41
CA LYS A 129 -20.72 -37.03 13.29
C LYS A 129 -20.07 -37.61 14.55
N THR A 130 -20.30 -38.90 14.83
CA THR A 130 -19.56 -39.60 15.91
C THR A 130 -18.15 -39.90 15.44
N ASP A 131 -17.15 -39.59 16.26
CA ASP A 131 -15.74 -39.87 15.96
C ASP A 131 -15.23 -41.13 16.68
N ALA A 132 -15.49 -41.24 17.99
CA ALA A 132 -15.17 -42.43 18.77
C ALA A 132 -16.17 -42.62 19.91
N PHE A 133 -16.38 -43.87 20.31
CA PHE A 133 -17.14 -44.24 21.51
C PHE A 133 -16.18 -44.88 22.52
N ASP A 134 -16.16 -44.34 23.74
CA ASP A 134 -15.42 -44.94 24.85
C ASP A 134 -16.39 -45.75 25.71
N GLN A 135 -16.26 -47.07 25.65
CA GLN A 135 -17.15 -48.04 26.29
C GLN A 135 -16.93 -48.11 27.81
N GLU A 136 -15.77 -47.69 28.31
CA GLU A 136 -15.45 -47.72 29.74
C GLU A 136 -16.08 -46.54 30.50
N ASN A 137 -16.13 -45.35 29.88
CA ASN A 137 -16.69 -44.14 30.47
C ASN A 137 -18.09 -43.78 29.96
N ASN A 138 -18.67 -44.58 29.06
CA ASN A 138 -19.92 -44.32 28.34
C ASN A 138 -19.93 -42.91 27.69
N ARG A 139 -18.80 -42.50 27.10
CA ARG A 139 -18.62 -41.17 26.50
C ARG A 139 -18.65 -41.24 24.97
N GLN A 140 -19.45 -40.36 24.38
CA GLN A 140 -19.53 -40.16 22.94
C GLN A 140 -18.78 -38.89 22.55
N TYR A 141 -17.90 -39.00 21.56
CA TYR A 141 -17.15 -37.88 21.00
C TYR A 141 -17.72 -37.47 19.65
N PHE A 142 -17.79 -36.16 19.42
CA PHE A 142 -18.40 -35.57 18.24
C PHE A 142 -17.38 -34.74 17.46
N THR A 143 -17.51 -34.78 16.13
CA THR A 143 -16.75 -33.92 15.23
C THR A 143 -17.68 -33.29 14.19
N LEU A 144 -17.27 -32.17 13.61
CA LEU A 144 -18.03 -31.56 12.50
C LEU A 144 -18.00 -32.46 11.27
N ASP A 145 -19.21 -32.72 10.77
CA ASP A 145 -19.45 -33.36 9.49
C ASP A 145 -19.37 -32.33 8.34
N GLU A 146 -19.39 -32.78 7.09
CA GLU A 146 -19.19 -31.93 5.91
C GLU A 146 -20.17 -30.74 5.85
N ALA A 147 -21.46 -30.98 6.12
CA ALA A 147 -22.46 -29.91 6.14
C ALA A 147 -22.26 -28.95 7.33
N GLY A 148 -21.77 -29.44 8.48
CA GLY A 148 -21.42 -28.59 9.62
C GLY A 148 -20.23 -27.66 9.32
N LEU A 149 -19.25 -28.16 8.57
CA LEU A 149 -18.16 -27.34 8.04
C LEU A 149 -18.67 -26.34 7.02
N GLU A 150 -19.51 -26.76 6.08
CA GLU A 150 -20.11 -25.90 5.06
C GLU A 150 -20.90 -24.74 5.68
N LEU A 151 -21.64 -24.98 6.77
CA LEU A 151 -22.33 -23.94 7.53
C LEU A 151 -21.37 -22.96 8.19
N ILE A 152 -20.35 -23.47 8.87
CA ILE A 152 -19.34 -22.61 9.51
C ILE A 152 -18.61 -21.78 8.47
N PHE A 153 -18.30 -22.36 7.31
CA PHE A 153 -17.73 -21.63 6.19
C PHE A 153 -18.71 -20.58 5.67
N ALA A 154 -19.99 -20.90 5.52
CA ALA A 154 -20.99 -19.95 5.03
C ALA A 154 -21.30 -18.80 6.01
N THR A 155 -21.07 -18.98 7.32
CA THR A 155 -21.36 -17.98 8.37
C THR A 155 -20.17 -17.11 8.78
N LYS A 156 -18.94 -17.56 8.54
CA LYS A 156 -17.73 -16.86 8.99
C LYS A 156 -17.13 -16.07 7.83
N GLU A 157 -16.71 -14.83 8.09
CA GLU A 157 -15.80 -14.01 7.25
C GLU A 157 -14.43 -14.68 6.96
N TYR A 158 -14.27 -15.98 7.24
CA TYR A 158 -13.10 -16.81 6.89
C TYR A 158 -12.79 -16.85 5.39
N PHE A 159 -13.71 -16.33 4.59
CA PHE A 159 -13.65 -16.31 3.15
C PHE A 159 -12.88 -15.13 2.55
N SER A 160 -12.34 -14.13 3.25
CA SER A 160 -11.36 -13.26 2.55
C SER A 160 -9.94 -13.79 2.66
N GLU A 161 -9.62 -14.44 3.78
CA GLU A 161 -8.23 -14.64 4.21
C GLU A 161 -7.60 -15.94 3.70
N PHE A 162 -8.38 -17.00 3.45
CA PHE A 162 -7.85 -18.32 3.06
C PHE A 162 -8.44 -18.86 1.75
N ARG A 163 -9.19 -18.05 1.00
CA ARG A 163 -9.78 -18.46 -0.30
C ARG A 163 -8.73 -18.96 -1.27
N ILE A 164 -7.57 -18.30 -1.29
CA ILE A 164 -6.49 -18.58 -2.24
C ILE A 164 -5.82 -19.91 -1.88
N SER A 165 -5.41 -20.12 -0.62
CA SER A 165 -4.83 -21.40 -0.18
C SER A 165 -5.76 -22.60 -0.35
N ILE A 166 -7.07 -22.45 -0.12
CA ILE A 166 -8.04 -23.54 -0.32
C ILE A 166 -8.19 -23.87 -1.81
N ALA A 167 -8.33 -22.85 -2.66
CA ALA A 167 -8.42 -23.05 -4.11
C ALA A 167 -7.14 -23.69 -4.67
N GLN A 168 -5.95 -23.32 -4.17
CA GLN A 168 -4.68 -23.94 -4.57
C GLN A 168 -4.64 -25.45 -4.26
N LEU A 169 -5.06 -25.86 -3.05
CA LEU A 169 -5.14 -27.28 -2.66
C LEU A 169 -6.14 -28.05 -3.52
N LEU A 170 -7.27 -27.41 -3.84
CA LEU A 170 -8.35 -28.03 -4.60
C LEU A 170 -7.95 -28.20 -6.08
N ILE A 171 -7.30 -27.19 -6.67
CA ILE A 171 -6.67 -27.27 -8.00
C ILE A 171 -5.66 -28.41 -8.04
N ARG A 172 -4.76 -28.51 -7.05
CA ARG A 172 -3.76 -29.59 -6.99
C ARG A 172 -4.44 -30.97 -7.04
N LYS A 173 -5.46 -31.19 -6.21
CA LYS A 173 -6.21 -32.45 -6.13
C LYS A 173 -7.00 -32.75 -7.42
N GLN A 174 -7.55 -31.75 -8.08
CA GLN A 174 -8.28 -31.92 -9.35
C GLN A 174 -7.32 -32.26 -10.50
N LEU A 175 -6.16 -31.60 -10.55
CA LEU A 175 -5.11 -31.90 -11.53
C LEU A 175 -4.52 -33.31 -11.34
N GLU A 176 -4.35 -33.78 -10.10
CA GLU A 176 -3.96 -35.18 -9.82
C GLU A 176 -4.97 -36.21 -10.35
N LYS A 177 -6.27 -35.84 -10.40
CA LYS A 177 -7.36 -36.68 -10.90
C LYS A 177 -7.60 -36.55 -12.41
N GLY A 178 -6.95 -35.59 -13.07
CA GLY A 178 -7.21 -35.27 -14.48
C GLY A 178 -8.50 -34.46 -14.75
N GLU A 179 -9.10 -33.86 -13.72
CA GLU A 179 -10.32 -33.05 -13.84
C GLU A 179 -9.98 -31.57 -14.17
N PHE A 180 -9.49 -31.31 -15.39
CA PHE A 180 -8.97 -29.98 -15.78
C PHE A 180 -10.04 -28.88 -15.88
N SER A 181 -11.27 -29.21 -16.27
CA SER A 181 -12.38 -28.26 -16.37
C SER A 181 -12.78 -27.70 -14.99
N SER A 182 -12.81 -28.56 -13.96
CA SER A 182 -13.05 -28.16 -12.59
C SER A 182 -11.92 -27.30 -12.05
N ALA A 183 -10.66 -27.62 -12.39
CA ALA A 183 -9.50 -26.82 -12.02
C ALA A 183 -9.54 -25.40 -12.62
N LEU A 184 -10.01 -25.25 -13.86
CA LEU A 184 -10.22 -23.93 -14.48
C LEU A 184 -11.26 -23.09 -13.73
N HIS A 185 -12.34 -23.70 -13.25
CA HIS A 185 -13.35 -23.00 -12.46
C HIS A 185 -12.75 -22.48 -11.13
N GLU A 186 -11.95 -23.30 -10.46
CA GLU A 186 -11.29 -22.91 -9.21
C GLU A 186 -10.24 -21.81 -9.40
N ILE A 187 -9.52 -21.81 -10.52
CA ILE A 187 -8.63 -20.70 -10.89
C ILE A 187 -9.42 -19.40 -11.08
N HIS A 188 -10.61 -19.48 -11.68
CA HIS A 188 -11.47 -18.31 -11.86
C HIS A 188 -11.96 -17.74 -10.52
N GLU A 189 -12.40 -18.60 -9.60
CA GLU A 189 -12.76 -18.20 -8.23
C GLU A 189 -11.57 -17.56 -7.49
N MET A 190 -10.37 -18.13 -7.65
CA MET A 190 -9.14 -17.58 -7.11
C MET A 190 -8.83 -16.19 -7.68
N ARG A 191 -9.03 -15.97 -8.98
CA ARG A 191 -8.86 -14.66 -9.63
C ARG A 191 -9.78 -13.60 -9.01
N ILE A 192 -11.05 -13.94 -8.80
CA ILE A 192 -12.03 -13.04 -8.16
C ILE A 192 -11.59 -12.74 -6.72
N ALA A 193 -11.11 -13.74 -5.98
CA ALA A 193 -10.61 -13.55 -4.62
C ALA A 193 -9.39 -12.61 -4.56
N VAL A 194 -8.43 -12.76 -5.47
CA VAL A 194 -7.26 -11.88 -5.60
C VAL A 194 -7.69 -10.43 -5.91
N GLN A 195 -8.66 -10.23 -6.79
CA GLN A 195 -9.21 -8.90 -7.09
C GLN A 195 -9.90 -8.26 -5.89
N ALA A 196 -10.72 -9.02 -5.16
CA ALA A 196 -11.36 -8.51 -3.94
C ALA A 196 -10.34 -8.12 -2.86
N LEU A 197 -9.26 -8.90 -2.73
CA LEU A 197 -8.16 -8.60 -1.81
C LEU A 197 -7.44 -7.31 -2.20
N ARG A 198 -7.22 -7.06 -3.50
CA ARG A 198 -6.68 -5.79 -4.01
C ARG A 198 -7.49 -4.60 -3.55
N ASP A 199 -8.80 -4.65 -3.75
CA ASP A 199 -9.71 -3.56 -3.44
C ASP A 199 -9.80 -3.32 -1.92
N HIS A 200 -9.62 -4.38 -1.12
CA HIS A 200 -9.47 -4.26 0.33
C HIS A 200 -8.16 -3.57 0.73
N ILE A 201 -7.02 -3.97 0.16
CA ILE A 201 -5.71 -3.36 0.44
C ILE A 201 -5.70 -1.87 0.06
N GLN A 202 -6.32 -1.49 -1.06
CA GLN A 202 -6.45 -0.09 -1.46
C GLN A 202 -7.26 0.73 -0.45
N ARG A 203 -8.39 0.21 0.03
CA ARG A 203 -9.18 0.87 1.09
C ARG A 203 -8.41 0.99 2.39
N LEU A 204 -7.73 -0.07 2.79
CA LEU A 204 -6.87 -0.09 3.99
C LEU A 204 -5.78 0.99 3.90
N GLY A 205 -5.17 1.18 2.73
CA GLY A 205 -4.17 2.23 2.53
C GLY A 205 -4.72 3.65 2.67
N LEU A 206 -5.94 3.91 2.20
CA LEU A 206 -6.62 5.19 2.39
C LEU A 206 -6.99 5.44 3.87
N GLU A 207 -7.40 4.40 4.58
CA GLU A 207 -7.70 4.50 6.02
C GLU A 207 -6.45 4.79 6.84
N VAL A 208 -5.35 4.09 6.54
CA VAL A 208 -4.07 4.30 7.21
C VAL A 208 -3.60 5.73 7.02
N THR A 209 -3.64 6.27 5.80
CA THR A 209 -3.22 7.65 5.53
C THR A 209 -4.08 8.70 6.23
N ARG A 210 -5.38 8.43 6.44
CA ARG A 210 -6.32 9.37 7.07
C ARG A 210 -6.29 9.35 8.59
N ASN A 211 -6.03 8.21 9.22
CA ASN A 211 -6.22 7.99 10.67
C ASN A 211 -4.91 7.86 11.46
N ILE A 212 -3.78 8.36 10.95
CA ILE A 212 -2.43 8.22 11.54
C ILE A 212 -2.32 8.82 12.97
N ILE A 213 -3.22 9.73 13.35
CA ILE A 213 -3.06 10.60 14.53
C ILE A 213 -3.15 9.82 15.86
N SER A 214 -3.80 8.65 15.91
CA SER A 214 -3.93 7.87 17.15
C SER A 214 -3.01 6.64 17.17
N ASP A 215 -2.15 6.54 18.20
CA ASP A 215 -1.16 5.46 18.36
C ASP A 215 -1.82 4.07 18.44
N ASP A 216 -3.00 3.96 19.07
CA ASP A 216 -3.78 2.72 19.16
C ASP A 216 -4.37 2.28 17.81
N THR A 217 -4.80 3.21 16.94
CA THR A 217 -5.30 2.85 15.60
C THR A 217 -4.15 2.49 14.67
N TYR A 218 -3.03 3.20 14.74
CA TYR A 218 -1.84 2.87 13.96
C TYR A 218 -1.33 1.46 14.29
N GLY A 219 -1.21 1.11 15.57
CA GLY A 219 -0.78 -0.23 15.99
C GLY A 219 -1.68 -1.35 15.46
N LYS A 220 -3.01 -1.13 15.43
CA LYS A 220 -3.97 -2.07 14.84
C LYS A 220 -3.77 -2.24 13.34
N TYR A 221 -3.64 -1.14 12.59
CA TYR A 221 -3.43 -1.20 11.14
C TYR A 221 -2.08 -1.78 10.76
N ALA A 222 -1.00 -1.42 11.47
CA ALA A 222 0.33 -1.96 11.24
C ALA A 222 0.34 -3.49 11.41
N LYS A 223 -0.29 -3.99 12.49
CA LYS A 223 -0.44 -5.42 12.72
C LYS A 223 -1.27 -6.10 11.64
N THR A 224 -2.35 -5.49 11.18
CA THR A 224 -3.16 -6.02 10.07
C THR A 224 -2.36 -6.09 8.77
N ILE A 225 -1.60 -5.04 8.42
CA ILE A 225 -0.74 -5.03 7.22
C ILE A 225 0.36 -6.09 7.31
N GLU A 226 0.98 -6.24 8.47
CA GLU A 226 2.02 -7.25 8.71
C GLU A 226 1.47 -8.66 8.56
N ASN A 227 0.30 -8.96 9.14
CA ASN A 227 -0.38 -10.24 8.97
C ASN A 227 -0.71 -10.54 7.51
N VAL A 228 -1.21 -9.54 6.75
CA VAL A 228 -1.51 -9.69 5.33
C VAL A 228 -0.23 -9.95 4.53
N TYR A 229 0.86 -9.26 4.85
CA TYR A 229 2.16 -9.45 4.19
C TYR A 229 2.74 -10.86 4.43
N GLU A 230 2.77 -11.32 5.69
CA GLU A 230 3.26 -12.66 6.03
C GLU A 230 2.45 -13.75 5.32
N ARG A 231 1.12 -13.57 5.25
CA ARG A 231 0.23 -14.51 4.57
C ARG A 231 0.47 -14.54 3.06
N LEU A 232 0.48 -13.38 2.41
CA LEU A 232 0.74 -13.29 0.96
C LEU A 232 2.10 -13.90 0.60
N THR A 233 3.10 -13.76 1.48
CA THR A 233 4.43 -14.36 1.27
C THR A 233 4.35 -15.89 1.27
N ARG A 234 3.63 -16.49 2.22
CA ARG A 234 3.41 -17.96 2.25
C ARG A 234 2.61 -18.44 1.05
N GLU A 235 1.56 -17.71 0.67
CA GLU A 235 0.75 -18.04 -0.52
C GLU A 235 1.57 -17.96 -1.82
N ASP A 236 2.51 -17.03 -1.95
CA ASP A 236 3.42 -16.92 -3.11
C ASP A 236 4.33 -18.15 -3.23
N GLU A 237 4.81 -18.69 -2.10
CA GLU A 237 5.55 -19.95 -2.07
C GLU A 237 4.67 -21.13 -2.54
N GLU A 238 3.45 -21.23 -2.03
CA GLU A 238 2.46 -22.26 -2.44
C GLU A 238 2.11 -22.14 -3.94
N PHE A 239 2.02 -20.93 -4.49
CA PHE A 239 1.82 -20.72 -5.92
C PHE A 239 2.97 -21.23 -6.76
N ARG A 240 4.22 -21.03 -6.34
CA ARG A 240 5.40 -21.54 -7.06
C ARG A 240 5.41 -23.06 -7.09
N GLU A 241 5.04 -23.69 -5.98
CA GLU A 241 4.87 -25.14 -5.92
C GLU A 241 3.77 -25.61 -6.88
N LEU A 242 2.59 -24.98 -6.84
CA LEU A 242 1.47 -25.32 -7.73
C LEU A 242 1.86 -25.14 -9.20
N TYR A 243 2.57 -24.08 -9.54
CA TYR A 243 3.04 -23.81 -10.90
C TYR A 243 4.04 -24.88 -11.37
N SER A 244 4.98 -25.28 -10.51
CA SER A 244 5.91 -26.39 -10.81
C SER A 244 5.15 -27.69 -11.06
N PHE A 245 4.12 -27.97 -10.26
CA PHE A 245 3.27 -29.14 -10.42
C PHE A 245 2.47 -29.12 -11.74
N VAL A 246 1.87 -28.00 -12.12
CA VAL A 246 1.18 -27.87 -13.42
C VAL A 246 2.15 -28.11 -14.58
N ARG A 247 3.38 -27.60 -14.50
CA ARG A 247 4.42 -27.80 -15.51
C ARG A 247 4.83 -29.27 -15.62
N GLU A 248 4.99 -29.96 -14.51
CA GLU A 248 5.29 -31.40 -14.48
C GLU A 248 4.14 -32.23 -15.08
N THR A 249 2.89 -31.94 -14.72
CA THR A 249 1.72 -32.63 -15.26
C THR A 249 1.56 -32.37 -16.76
N THR A 250 1.84 -31.14 -17.21
CA THR A 250 1.86 -30.81 -18.65
C THR A 250 2.93 -31.59 -19.39
N ALA A 251 4.13 -31.74 -18.81
CA ALA A 251 5.20 -32.54 -19.41
C ALA A 251 4.83 -34.03 -19.49
N LYS A 252 4.25 -34.60 -18.43
CA LYS A 252 3.81 -36.01 -18.40
C LYS A 252 2.80 -36.30 -19.52
N LEU A 253 1.77 -35.48 -19.66
CA LEU A 253 0.77 -35.63 -20.71
C LEU A 253 1.39 -35.49 -22.12
N GLN A 254 2.37 -34.61 -22.31
CA GLN A 254 3.08 -34.50 -23.58
C GLN A 254 3.90 -35.76 -23.95
N PHE A 255 4.41 -36.50 -22.97
CA PHE A 255 5.14 -37.74 -23.21
C PHE A 255 4.22 -38.97 -23.40
N GLU A 256 3.06 -38.99 -22.76
CA GLU A 256 2.13 -40.15 -22.78
C GLU A 256 1.24 -40.20 -24.05
N SER A 257 0.94 -39.06 -24.70
CA SER A 257 -0.03 -38.98 -25.81
C SER A 257 0.49 -39.31 -27.22
N GLN A 258 1.44 -40.25 -27.39
CA GLN A 258 1.72 -40.79 -28.74
C GLN A 258 0.54 -41.64 -29.30
N GLU A 259 -0.45 -41.99 -28.47
CA GLU A 259 -1.70 -42.66 -28.84
C GLU A 259 -2.92 -41.70 -28.83
N GLN A 260 -3.19 -41.12 -30.01
CA GLN A 260 -4.41 -40.50 -30.58
C GLN A 260 -5.68 -40.04 -29.79
N VAL A 261 -5.80 -39.99 -28.45
CA VAL A 261 -7.12 -39.69 -27.82
C VAL A 261 -7.13 -38.68 -26.66
N ASP A 262 -6.24 -37.68 -26.59
CA ASP A 262 -6.44 -36.64 -25.54
C ASP A 262 -6.02 -35.20 -25.92
N GLU A 263 -6.45 -34.76 -27.10
CA GLU A 263 -6.21 -33.37 -27.54
C GLU A 263 -6.97 -32.34 -26.68
N GLU A 264 -8.17 -32.67 -26.19
CA GLU A 264 -8.98 -31.80 -25.34
C GLU A 264 -8.36 -31.57 -23.95
N ALA A 265 -7.90 -32.63 -23.27
CA ALA A 265 -7.20 -32.50 -22.00
C ALA A 265 -5.92 -31.66 -22.14
N ARG A 266 -5.20 -31.81 -23.26
CA ARG A 266 -4.00 -31.01 -23.56
C ARG A 266 -4.32 -29.52 -23.72
N LEU A 267 -5.42 -29.19 -24.39
CA LEU A 267 -5.88 -27.80 -24.51
C LEU A 267 -6.30 -27.24 -23.14
N GLN A 268 -7.03 -28.03 -22.34
CA GLN A 268 -7.48 -27.61 -21.02
C GLN A 268 -6.32 -27.39 -20.05
N ILE A 269 -5.31 -28.27 -20.01
CA ILE A 269 -4.14 -28.07 -19.13
C ILE A 269 -3.27 -26.89 -19.57
N ALA A 270 -3.16 -26.65 -20.89
CA ALA A 270 -2.50 -25.45 -21.40
C ALA A 270 -3.23 -24.18 -20.95
N GLN A 271 -4.56 -24.19 -20.96
CA GLN A 271 -5.39 -23.09 -20.48
C GLN A 271 -5.25 -22.90 -18.96
N VAL A 272 -5.23 -23.98 -18.18
CA VAL A 272 -4.95 -23.95 -16.72
C VAL A 272 -3.61 -23.27 -16.45
N SER A 273 -2.57 -23.60 -17.21
CA SER A 273 -1.23 -23.03 -17.04
C SER A 273 -1.21 -21.52 -17.29
N ILE A 274 -1.90 -21.06 -18.35
CA ILE A 274 -1.99 -19.62 -18.68
C ILE A 274 -2.75 -18.86 -17.60
N GLU A 275 -3.98 -19.29 -17.27
CA GLU A 275 -4.85 -18.61 -16.31
C GLU A 275 -4.23 -18.61 -14.89
N LEU A 276 -3.61 -19.72 -14.47
CA LEU A 276 -2.89 -19.78 -13.20
C LEU A 276 -1.70 -18.81 -13.17
N GLY A 277 -0.98 -18.68 -14.30
CA GLY A 277 0.10 -17.72 -14.45
C GLY A 277 -0.35 -16.28 -14.29
N GLU A 278 -1.49 -15.91 -14.88
CA GLU A 278 -2.10 -14.58 -14.73
C GLU A 278 -2.49 -14.29 -13.28
N VAL A 279 -3.15 -15.25 -12.61
CA VAL A 279 -3.54 -15.10 -11.20
C VAL A 279 -2.31 -14.95 -10.30
N HIS A 280 -1.26 -15.73 -10.56
CA HIS A 280 0.00 -15.62 -9.82
C HIS A 280 0.66 -14.25 -10.01
N GLN A 281 0.69 -13.71 -11.24
CA GLN A 281 1.21 -12.35 -11.48
C GLN A 281 0.40 -11.27 -10.74
N LEU A 282 -0.93 -11.37 -10.75
CA LEU A 282 -1.80 -10.47 -10.01
C LEU A 282 -1.54 -10.53 -8.50
N HIS A 283 -1.38 -11.74 -7.95
CA HIS A 283 -1.07 -11.97 -6.54
C HIS A 283 0.31 -11.43 -6.17
N HIS A 284 1.34 -11.70 -6.97
CA HIS A 284 2.69 -11.19 -6.75
C HIS A 284 2.73 -9.65 -6.78
N GLY A 285 1.97 -9.03 -7.69
CA GLY A 285 1.78 -7.58 -7.72
C GLY A 285 1.14 -7.02 -6.44
N LEU A 286 0.24 -7.77 -5.81
CA LEU A 286 -0.34 -7.39 -4.51
C LEU A 286 0.67 -7.44 -3.38
N LEU A 287 1.51 -8.47 -3.34
CA LEU A 287 2.57 -8.58 -2.34
C LEU A 287 3.48 -7.35 -2.37
N TYR A 288 3.88 -6.91 -3.58
CA TYR A 288 4.66 -5.68 -3.76
C TYR A 288 3.91 -4.44 -3.25
N ASN A 289 2.63 -4.30 -3.59
CA ASN A 289 1.81 -3.16 -3.14
C ASN A 289 1.66 -3.10 -1.62
N VAL A 290 1.49 -4.25 -0.96
CA VAL A 290 1.41 -4.33 0.51
C VAL A 290 2.75 -3.96 1.14
N MET A 291 3.87 -4.41 0.57
CA MET A 291 5.20 -4.02 1.03
C MET A 291 5.41 -2.50 0.95
N GLN A 292 5.02 -1.88 -0.17
CA GLN A 292 5.08 -0.43 -0.34
C GLN A 292 4.17 0.29 0.65
N LEU A 293 2.96 -0.22 0.87
CA LEU A 293 2.04 0.35 1.84
C LEU A 293 2.61 0.29 3.27
N LYS A 294 3.24 -0.83 3.65
CA LYS A 294 3.90 -0.98 4.96
C LYS A 294 4.97 0.10 5.19
N ASN A 295 5.82 0.33 4.18
CA ASN A 295 6.89 1.33 4.27
C ASN A 295 6.33 2.76 4.33
N LYS A 296 5.37 3.09 3.44
CA LYS A 296 4.72 4.40 3.41
C LYS A 296 3.94 4.71 4.70
N ALA A 297 3.25 3.72 5.25
CA ALA A 297 2.53 3.85 6.52
C ALA A 297 3.49 4.20 7.67
N LEU A 298 4.65 3.55 7.72
CA LEU A 298 5.67 3.79 8.74
C LEU A 298 6.28 5.19 8.61
N GLU A 299 6.59 5.62 7.39
CA GLU A 299 7.09 6.97 7.13
C GLU A 299 6.06 8.05 7.49
N ALA A 300 4.80 7.85 7.07
CA ALA A 300 3.71 8.78 7.35
C ALA A 300 3.41 8.86 8.86
N ALA A 301 3.48 7.74 9.59
CA ALA A 301 3.39 7.73 11.06
C ALA A 301 4.53 8.50 11.72
N ARG A 302 5.77 8.31 11.25
CA ARG A 302 6.92 9.07 11.76
C ARG A 302 6.75 10.57 11.54
N GLN A 303 6.28 10.97 10.35
CA GLN A 303 6.02 12.37 10.03
C GLN A 303 4.83 12.96 10.82
N ALA A 304 3.78 12.18 11.04
CA ALA A 304 2.63 12.60 11.86
C ALA A 304 3.01 12.76 13.33
N LEU A 305 3.78 11.83 13.91
CA LEU A 305 4.31 11.96 15.28
C LEU A 305 5.24 13.16 15.42
N PHE A 306 6.12 13.38 14.43
CA PHE A 306 7.02 14.53 14.40
C PHE A 306 6.26 15.86 14.30
N SER A 307 5.26 15.94 13.42
CA SER A 307 4.42 17.14 13.26
C SER A 307 3.51 17.38 14.46
N ALA A 308 2.95 16.34 15.08
CA ALA A 308 2.21 16.46 16.33
C ALA A 308 3.11 16.94 17.48
N GLY A 309 4.34 16.45 17.58
CA GLY A 309 5.33 16.91 18.55
C GLY A 309 5.81 18.35 18.33
N ILE A 310 5.90 18.80 17.07
CA ILE A 310 6.19 20.20 16.74
C ILE A 310 5.01 21.11 17.04
N GLN A 311 3.78 20.66 16.76
CA GLN A 311 2.58 21.45 17.05
C GLN A 311 2.29 21.55 18.55
N SER A 312 2.68 20.55 19.35
CA SER A 312 2.54 20.62 20.81
C SER A 312 3.63 21.48 21.46
N PHE A 313 4.83 21.57 20.88
CA PHE A 313 5.94 22.33 21.44
C PHE A 313 6.21 23.63 20.67
N ASN A 314 5.52 24.70 21.06
CA ASN A 314 5.80 26.04 20.55
C ASN A 314 6.91 26.69 21.38
N PHE A 315 8.12 26.78 20.83
CA PHE A 315 9.31 27.33 21.51
C PHE A 315 9.08 28.77 22.02
N ASP A 316 8.35 29.58 21.25
CA ASP A 316 8.06 30.97 21.61
C ASP A 316 7.11 31.05 22.81
N GLN A 317 6.13 30.14 22.88
CA GLN A 317 5.19 30.10 24.00
C GLN A 317 5.76 29.39 25.23
N GLU A 318 6.39 28.23 25.09
CA GLU A 318 6.79 27.43 26.24
C GLU A 318 8.11 27.89 26.89
N ILE A 319 9.06 28.35 26.07
CA ILE A 319 10.39 28.74 26.54
C ILE A 319 10.53 30.26 26.57
N VAL A 320 10.32 30.94 25.43
CA VAL A 320 10.58 32.37 25.33
C VAL A 320 9.62 33.16 26.23
N SER A 321 8.32 32.87 26.19
CA SER A 321 7.36 33.58 27.04
C SER A 321 7.66 33.41 28.54
N ARG A 322 8.16 32.24 28.97
CA ARG A 322 8.47 31.95 30.36
C ARG A 322 9.76 32.65 30.84
N ILE A 323 10.77 32.72 29.96
CA ILE A 323 12.01 33.46 30.23
C ILE A 323 11.74 34.98 30.26
N VAL A 324 10.89 35.48 29.37
CA VAL A 324 10.58 36.92 29.26
C VAL A 324 9.63 37.39 30.36
N SER A 325 8.62 36.60 30.72
CA SER A 325 7.64 36.96 31.76
C SER A 325 8.18 36.81 33.19
N SER A 326 9.10 35.88 33.42
CA SER A 326 9.76 35.66 34.70
C SER A 326 11.26 35.50 34.45
N PRO A 327 12.07 36.57 34.50
CA PRO A 327 13.50 36.48 34.27
C PRO A 327 14.13 35.54 35.30
N LEU A 328 14.41 34.32 34.87
CA LEU A 328 15.10 33.32 35.66
C LEU A 328 16.56 33.73 35.84
N PRO A 329 17.21 33.33 36.94
CA PRO A 329 18.66 33.51 37.11
C PRO A 329 19.44 32.94 35.91
N GLU A 330 20.54 33.58 35.53
CA GLU A 330 21.32 33.24 34.34
C GLU A 330 21.72 31.75 34.28
N GLU A 331 22.05 31.15 35.42
CA GLU A 331 22.40 29.73 35.51
C GLU A 331 21.20 28.80 35.21
N ALA A 332 20.00 29.19 35.64
CA ALA A 332 18.78 28.43 35.37
C ALA A 332 18.35 28.56 33.90
N VAL A 333 18.54 29.75 33.30
CA VAL A 333 18.31 29.96 31.86
C VAL A 333 19.30 29.14 31.04
N LYS A 334 20.58 29.11 31.42
CA LYS A 334 21.58 28.24 30.78
C LYS A 334 21.16 26.78 30.87
N GLY A 335 20.76 26.29 32.03
CA GLY A 335 20.27 24.91 32.18
C GLY A 335 19.05 24.58 31.32
N LEU A 336 18.14 25.54 31.13
CA LEU A 336 16.91 25.37 30.35
C LEU A 336 17.14 25.43 28.84
N VAL A 337 18.07 26.28 28.38
CA VAL A 337 18.38 26.49 26.96
C VAL A 337 19.42 25.50 26.42
N HIS A 338 20.33 25.00 27.27
CA HIS A 338 21.42 24.10 26.91
C HIS A 338 21.01 22.83 26.13
N PRO A 339 19.87 22.16 26.43
CA PRO A 339 19.41 21.01 25.64
C PRO A 339 19.04 21.36 24.19
N PHE A 340 18.63 22.61 23.94
CA PHE A 340 18.16 23.09 22.63
C PHE A 340 19.26 23.76 21.81
N THR A 341 20.33 24.22 22.47
CA THR A 341 21.51 24.71 21.77
C THR A 341 22.32 23.53 21.25
N ARG A 342 22.46 23.44 19.92
CA ARG A 342 23.38 22.49 19.31
C ARG A 342 24.79 22.79 19.80
N LEU A 343 25.55 21.77 20.19
CA LEU A 343 26.99 21.89 20.36
C LEU A 343 27.55 22.51 19.07
N HIS A 344 28.39 23.52 19.18
CA HIS A 344 28.99 24.19 18.03
C HIS A 344 29.62 23.14 17.10
N GLN A 345 28.97 22.86 15.97
CA GLN A 345 29.49 21.96 14.95
C GLN A 345 30.48 22.76 14.12
N GLN A 346 31.77 22.56 14.38
CA GLN A 346 32.81 23.10 13.54
C GLN A 346 32.72 22.41 12.17
N THR A 347 32.38 23.16 11.13
CA THR A 347 32.38 22.69 9.74
C THR A 347 33.83 22.61 9.24
N SER A 348 34.62 21.69 9.79
CA SER A 348 35.94 21.36 9.28
C SER A 348 35.82 20.20 8.31
N TRP A 349 36.37 20.35 7.11
CA TRP A 349 36.49 19.23 6.18
C TRP A 349 37.43 18.19 6.80
N SER A 350 36.90 17.00 7.08
CA SER A 350 37.71 15.91 7.61
C SER A 350 38.56 15.33 6.49
N LEU A 351 39.88 15.25 6.67
CA LEU A 351 40.79 14.57 5.74
C LEU A 351 40.43 13.09 5.55
N LEU A 352 39.77 12.49 6.53
CA LEU A 352 39.26 11.11 6.45
C LEU A 352 38.12 10.96 5.44
N ALA A 353 37.51 12.07 4.99
CA ALA A 353 36.47 12.04 3.96
C ALA A 353 36.99 11.49 2.62
N LEU A 354 38.29 11.59 2.35
CA LEU A 354 38.92 11.00 1.18
C LEU A 354 38.86 9.46 1.16
N LEU A 355 38.81 8.84 2.35
CA LEU A 355 38.79 7.39 2.51
C LEU A 355 37.38 6.81 2.57
N PHE A 356 36.35 7.66 2.58
CA PHE A 356 34.97 7.17 2.47
C PHE A 356 34.76 6.50 1.12
N PRO A 357 33.90 5.46 1.06
CA PRO A 357 33.58 4.78 -0.18
C PRO A 357 33.05 5.80 -1.18
N GLN A 358 33.88 6.11 -2.17
CA GLN A 358 33.50 6.97 -3.27
C GLN A 358 32.51 6.20 -4.13
N ARG A 359 31.36 6.81 -4.45
CA ARG A 359 30.46 6.26 -5.46
C ARG A 359 31.19 6.29 -6.80
N LEU A 360 31.63 5.14 -7.27
CA LEU A 360 32.07 4.97 -8.66
C LEU A 360 30.81 5.01 -9.53
N GLN A 361 30.53 6.17 -10.10
CA GLN A 361 29.44 6.36 -11.04
C GLN A 361 29.75 5.53 -12.30
N ARG A 362 28.99 4.47 -12.55
CA ARG A 362 28.94 3.87 -13.88
C ARG A 362 28.17 4.86 -14.77
N SER A 363 28.73 5.18 -15.93
CA SER A 363 28.21 6.15 -16.90
C SER A 363 26.76 5.94 -17.36
N ASP A 364 26.15 4.80 -17.03
CA ASP A 364 24.87 4.35 -17.59
C ASP A 364 23.70 4.47 -16.60
N GLN A 365 23.93 5.08 -15.43
CA GLN A 365 22.85 5.43 -14.50
C GLN A 365 22.80 6.95 -14.35
N GLU A 366 21.95 7.58 -15.16
CA GLU A 366 21.43 8.91 -14.86
C GLU A 366 20.84 8.87 -13.44
N GLU A 367 21.28 9.81 -12.61
CA GLU A 367 20.74 9.95 -11.26
C GLU A 367 19.27 10.35 -11.37
N GLU A 368 18.41 9.70 -10.58
CA GLU A 368 17.30 10.42 -9.95
C GLU A 368 17.96 11.46 -9.02
N THR A 369 18.36 12.57 -9.61
CA THR A 369 18.73 13.78 -8.88
C THR A 369 17.57 14.04 -7.93
N ALA A 370 17.85 14.18 -6.64
CA ALA A 370 16.88 14.70 -5.70
C ALA A 370 16.33 15.99 -6.34
N ALA A 371 15.10 15.90 -6.87
CA ALA A 371 14.52 16.98 -7.63
C ALA A 371 14.45 18.17 -6.68
N TYR A 372 15.30 19.16 -6.92
CA TYR A 372 14.96 20.51 -6.50
C TYR A 372 13.53 20.74 -6.98
N PRO A 373 12.63 21.31 -6.16
CA PRO A 373 11.28 21.56 -6.61
C PRO A 373 11.37 22.28 -7.96
N GLU A 374 10.97 21.59 -9.02
CA GLU A 374 10.97 22.15 -10.36
C GLU A 374 10.00 23.33 -10.28
N MET A 375 10.53 24.55 -10.40
CA MET A 375 9.69 25.73 -10.54
C MET A 375 8.78 25.48 -11.74
N GLU A 376 7.49 25.79 -11.59
CA GLU A 376 6.51 25.62 -12.66
C GLU A 376 7.06 26.30 -13.94
N GLU A 377 6.98 25.62 -15.09
CA GLU A 377 7.58 26.09 -16.35
C GLU A 377 7.17 27.53 -16.71
N GLU A 378 6.00 27.95 -16.25
CA GLU A 378 5.45 29.29 -16.43
C GLU A 378 6.21 30.37 -15.64
N GLU A 379 6.60 30.09 -14.40
CA GLU A 379 7.39 31.01 -13.57
C GLU A 379 8.81 31.19 -14.14
N TYR A 380 9.42 30.10 -14.61
CA TYR A 380 10.74 30.13 -15.26
C TYR A 380 10.72 30.99 -16.53
N ARG A 381 9.67 30.85 -17.36
CA ARG A 381 9.51 31.66 -18.58
C ARG A 381 9.33 33.15 -18.25
N GLN A 382 8.55 33.49 -17.22
CA GLN A 382 8.37 34.88 -16.81
C GLN A 382 9.66 35.52 -16.30
N HIS A 383 10.41 34.79 -15.45
CA HIS A 383 11.69 35.27 -14.95
C HIS A 383 12.71 35.46 -16.09
N THR A 384 12.74 34.55 -17.05
CA THR A 384 13.60 34.65 -18.24
C THR A 384 13.28 35.90 -19.06
N LEU A 385 12.00 36.17 -19.32
CA LEU A 385 11.56 37.36 -20.06
C LEU A 385 11.92 38.66 -19.34
N GLN A 386 11.78 38.69 -18.01
CA GLN A 386 12.12 39.85 -17.19
C GLN A 386 13.63 40.11 -17.18
N GLN A 387 14.45 39.05 -17.13
CA GLN A 387 15.90 39.18 -17.23
C GLN A 387 16.34 39.65 -18.63
N GLU A 388 15.70 39.18 -19.70
CA GLU A 388 15.96 39.68 -21.07
C GLU A 388 15.70 41.19 -21.20
N GLU A 389 14.63 41.69 -20.59
CA GLU A 389 14.33 43.13 -20.58
C GLU A 389 15.36 43.93 -19.79
N ASN A 390 15.78 43.42 -18.63
CA ASN A 390 16.80 44.06 -17.81
C ASN A 390 18.14 44.13 -18.54
N PHE A 391 18.57 43.04 -19.19
CA PHE A 391 19.80 43.03 -19.98
C PHE A 391 19.73 43.93 -21.22
N GLY A 392 18.56 44.01 -21.86
CA GLY A 392 18.32 44.97 -22.95
C GLY A 392 18.54 46.41 -22.48
N ARG A 393 17.94 46.80 -21.35
CA ARG A 393 18.10 48.15 -20.78
C ARG A 393 19.54 48.45 -20.37
N ILE A 394 20.22 47.51 -19.72
CA ILE A 394 21.64 47.67 -19.36
C ILE A 394 22.47 47.91 -20.62
N MET A 395 22.21 47.17 -21.71
CA MET A 395 22.94 47.33 -22.95
C MET A 395 22.64 48.64 -23.68
N GLU A 396 21.41 49.15 -23.64
CA GLU A 396 21.08 50.49 -24.18
C GLU A 396 21.90 51.59 -23.49
N GLU A 397 21.97 51.56 -22.16
CA GLU A 397 22.74 52.52 -21.38
C GLU A 397 24.25 52.39 -21.65
N VAL A 398 24.76 51.16 -21.78
CA VAL A 398 26.17 50.91 -22.16
C VAL A 398 26.48 51.48 -23.53
N ILE A 399 25.62 51.28 -24.53
CA ILE A 399 25.81 51.83 -25.88
C ILE A 399 25.76 53.36 -25.87
N GLN A 400 24.85 53.98 -25.10
CA GLN A 400 24.77 55.43 -24.97
C GLN A 400 26.05 56.03 -24.35
N VAL A 401 26.59 55.39 -23.31
CA VAL A 401 27.84 55.83 -22.66
C VAL A 401 29.06 55.61 -23.58
N MET A 402 29.00 54.60 -24.47
CA MET A 402 30.04 54.30 -25.45
C MET A 402 29.95 55.14 -26.73
N ASP A 403 28.92 55.97 -26.94
CA ASP A 403 28.72 56.69 -28.21
C ASP A 403 29.93 57.57 -28.55
N GLY A 404 30.67 57.19 -29.60
CA GLY A 404 31.90 57.85 -30.05
C GLY A 404 33.24 57.28 -29.54
N LYS A 405 33.29 56.15 -28.81
CA LYS A 405 34.55 55.49 -28.39
C LYS A 405 34.59 54.00 -28.75
N ASP A 406 35.68 53.57 -29.41
CA ASP A 406 35.87 52.17 -29.82
C ASP A 406 36.37 51.25 -28.68
N SER A 407 36.95 51.84 -27.64
CA SER A 407 37.34 51.12 -26.42
C SER A 407 37.06 51.92 -25.15
N MET A 408 36.60 51.22 -24.11
CA MET A 408 36.32 51.80 -22.79
C MET A 408 36.61 50.78 -21.69
N GLU A 409 37.09 51.26 -20.55
CA GLU A 409 37.23 50.45 -19.34
C GLU A 409 35.95 50.49 -18.51
N LEU A 410 35.64 49.38 -17.84
CA LEU A 410 34.49 49.29 -16.94
C LEU A 410 34.53 50.37 -15.86
N LYS A 411 35.72 50.72 -15.36
CA LYS A 411 35.92 51.79 -14.38
C LYS A 411 35.38 53.15 -14.86
N ASP A 412 35.65 53.49 -16.12
CA ASP A 412 35.21 54.76 -16.70
C ASP A 412 33.71 54.74 -17.00
N MET A 413 33.20 53.57 -17.41
CA MET A 413 31.77 53.37 -17.70
C MET A 413 30.90 53.43 -16.44
N VAL A 414 31.35 52.85 -15.32
CA VAL A 414 30.62 52.88 -14.02
C VAL A 414 30.39 54.32 -13.54
N SER A 415 31.29 55.25 -13.88
CA SER A 415 31.14 56.68 -13.52
C SER A 415 30.02 57.40 -14.28
N GLY A 416 29.61 56.87 -15.43
CA GLY A 416 28.57 57.45 -16.30
C GLY A 416 27.19 56.81 -16.15
N LEU A 417 27.05 55.74 -15.37
CA LEU A 417 25.80 54.99 -15.22
C LEU A 417 24.97 55.46 -14.01
N PRO A 418 23.62 55.39 -14.09
CA PRO A 418 22.77 55.73 -12.96
C PRO A 418 22.97 54.74 -11.80
N GLY A 419 23.06 55.26 -10.58
CA GLY A 419 23.35 54.47 -9.37
C GLY A 419 22.33 53.37 -9.05
N GLU A 420 21.09 53.48 -9.55
CA GLU A 420 20.06 52.46 -9.39
C GLU A 420 20.39 51.15 -10.14
N LEU A 421 21.02 51.23 -11.31
CA LEU A 421 21.45 50.05 -12.07
C LEU A 421 22.63 49.33 -11.40
N LEU A 422 23.54 50.09 -10.79
CA LEU A 422 24.72 49.56 -10.11
C LEU A 422 24.38 48.80 -8.82
N GLN A 423 23.21 49.05 -8.22
CA GLN A 423 22.74 48.30 -7.05
C GLN A 423 22.05 46.98 -7.43
N HIS A 424 21.60 46.84 -8.67
CA HIS A 424 20.83 45.68 -9.09
C HIS A 424 21.74 44.51 -9.49
N ARG A 425 21.47 43.31 -8.95
CA ARG A 425 22.26 42.09 -9.22
C ARG A 425 22.41 41.78 -10.72
N SER A 426 21.36 42.04 -11.51
CA SER A 426 21.37 41.80 -12.96
C SER A 426 22.49 42.53 -13.71
N PHE A 427 22.99 43.66 -13.21
CA PHE A 427 24.14 44.33 -13.81
C PHE A 427 25.40 43.47 -13.75
N TYR A 428 25.65 42.83 -12.61
CA TYR A 428 26.82 41.97 -12.41
C TYR A 428 26.69 40.65 -13.18
N ASP A 429 25.49 40.07 -13.17
CA ASP A 429 25.20 38.84 -13.94
C ASP A 429 25.39 39.09 -15.45
N PHE A 430 24.99 40.26 -15.94
CA PHE A 430 25.18 40.66 -17.34
C PHE A 430 26.66 40.67 -17.74
N TRP A 431 27.53 41.32 -16.94
CA TRP A 431 28.97 41.38 -17.25
C TRP A 431 29.64 40.02 -17.18
N LEU A 432 29.26 39.17 -16.23
CA LEU A 432 29.78 37.81 -16.13
C LEU A 432 29.45 36.98 -17.38
N LEU A 433 28.18 37.02 -17.81
CA LEU A 433 27.71 36.28 -18.98
C LEU A 433 28.33 36.81 -20.28
N LEU A 434 28.51 38.12 -20.38
CA LEU A 434 29.07 38.77 -21.55
C LEU A 434 30.58 38.51 -21.65
N HIS A 435 31.31 38.46 -20.54
CA HIS A 435 32.71 38.00 -20.51
C HIS A 435 32.85 36.54 -20.95
N GLN A 436 32.02 35.63 -20.40
CA GLN A 436 32.07 34.20 -20.76
C GLN A 436 31.79 33.92 -22.25
N ARG A 437 31.06 34.82 -22.92
CA ARG A 437 30.69 34.69 -24.34
C ARG A 437 31.55 35.54 -25.29
N SER A 438 32.59 36.20 -24.78
CA SER A 438 33.54 36.96 -25.58
C SER A 438 34.39 36.04 -26.48
N PRO A 439 34.55 36.31 -27.79
CA PRO A 439 34.01 37.44 -28.56
C PRO A 439 32.54 37.26 -28.91
N VAL A 440 31.73 38.27 -28.62
CA VAL A 440 30.28 38.23 -28.80
C VAL A 440 29.93 38.68 -30.21
N VAL A 441 29.30 37.80 -30.99
CA VAL A 441 28.78 38.07 -32.35
C VAL A 441 27.29 37.74 -32.38
N LYS A 442 26.51 38.55 -33.10
CA LYS A 442 25.10 38.26 -33.37
C LYS A 442 24.96 36.91 -34.09
N GLY A 443 24.24 35.97 -33.48
CA GLY A 443 23.72 34.78 -34.16
C GLY A 443 24.46 33.45 -33.99
N VAL A 444 25.18 33.21 -32.89
CA VAL A 444 25.74 31.88 -32.59
C VAL A 444 25.09 31.26 -31.35
N GLY A 445 24.04 30.47 -31.57
CA GLY A 445 23.42 29.62 -30.54
C GLY A 445 21.99 29.22 -30.89
N GLU A 446 21.71 27.92 -31.00
CA GLU A 446 20.34 27.40 -31.10
C GLU A 446 19.65 27.48 -29.73
N GLY A 447 18.76 28.46 -29.55
CA GLY A 447 17.93 28.62 -28.36
C GLY A 447 17.67 30.09 -28.03
N LYS A 448 16.51 30.41 -27.43
CA LYS A 448 16.26 31.73 -26.85
C LYS A 448 17.17 31.91 -25.65
N HIS A 449 18.11 32.84 -25.73
CA HIS A 449 19.02 33.16 -24.64
C HIS A 449 18.64 34.48 -23.98
N VAL A 450 18.89 34.58 -22.67
CA VAL A 450 18.60 35.77 -21.87
C VAL A 450 19.27 37.04 -22.42
N LEU A 451 20.34 36.89 -23.22
CA LEU A 451 21.08 37.99 -23.84
C LEU A 451 20.52 38.44 -25.20
N ASP A 452 19.52 37.77 -25.78
CA ASP A 452 19.10 38.01 -27.17
C ASP A 452 18.66 39.45 -27.44
N LYS A 453 17.93 40.08 -26.50
CA LYS A 453 17.56 41.51 -26.58
C LYS A 453 18.77 42.43 -26.52
N ALA A 454 19.75 42.13 -25.66
CA ALA A 454 20.99 42.90 -25.56
C ALA A 454 21.85 42.77 -26.82
N LEU A 455 21.95 41.56 -27.40
CA LEU A 455 22.69 41.30 -28.63
C LEU A 455 22.04 41.88 -29.87
N ALA A 456 20.71 42.02 -29.88
CA ALA A 456 20.00 42.68 -30.97
C ALA A 456 20.44 44.15 -31.13
N LEU A 457 20.81 44.82 -30.04
CA LEU A 457 21.25 46.22 -30.03
C LEU A 457 22.68 46.42 -30.58
N LEU A 458 23.50 45.36 -30.63
CA LEU A 458 24.86 45.40 -31.19
C LEU A 458 24.91 45.42 -32.72
N GLY A 459 23.82 45.05 -33.40
CA GLY A 459 23.79 45.03 -34.87
C GLY A 459 24.80 44.03 -35.47
N ASP A 460 25.72 44.52 -36.30
CA ASP A 460 26.79 43.73 -36.96
C ASP A 460 28.16 43.87 -36.26
N ASP A 461 28.22 44.55 -35.11
CA ASP A 461 29.48 44.80 -34.41
C ASP A 461 29.89 43.62 -33.53
N ILE A 462 31.20 43.42 -33.45
CA ILE A 462 31.84 42.41 -32.60
C ILE A 462 32.26 43.09 -31.31
N LEU A 463 31.82 42.54 -30.18
CA LEU A 463 32.19 43.03 -28.87
C LEU A 463 33.16 42.04 -28.20
N GLU A 464 34.39 42.51 -28.00
CA GLU A 464 35.45 41.79 -27.30
C GLU A 464 35.55 42.34 -25.88
N VAL A 465 35.48 41.45 -24.90
CA VAL A 465 35.67 41.74 -23.47
C VAL A 465 36.86 40.98 -22.94
N GLY A 466 37.78 41.70 -22.32
CA GLY A 466 38.95 41.12 -21.65
C GLY A 466 39.08 41.61 -20.21
N GLU A 467 39.43 40.69 -19.31
CA GLU A 467 39.70 41.00 -17.91
C GLU A 467 41.05 41.72 -17.71
N LYS A 468 41.08 42.66 -16.77
CA LYS A 468 42.30 43.25 -16.21
C LYS A 468 42.46 42.82 -14.74
N PRO A 469 43.68 42.81 -14.18
CA PRO A 469 43.93 42.33 -12.82
C PRO A 469 43.40 43.25 -11.69
N GLU A 470 42.78 44.38 -12.01
CA GLU A 470 42.27 45.35 -11.03
C GLU A 470 40.85 44.99 -10.57
N PHE A 471 40.55 45.13 -9.29
CA PHE A 471 39.20 44.95 -8.75
C PHE A 471 38.54 46.30 -8.46
N LEU A 472 37.29 46.46 -8.89
CA LEU A 472 36.47 47.64 -8.67
C LEU A 472 35.43 47.36 -7.60
N GLN A 473 35.45 48.12 -6.52
CA GLN A 473 34.38 48.14 -5.52
C GLN A 473 33.33 49.16 -5.97
N ILE A 474 32.25 48.66 -6.58
CA ILE A 474 31.21 49.50 -7.22
C ILE A 474 30.17 49.92 -6.18
N THR A 475 29.82 49.03 -5.25
CA THR A 475 28.92 49.30 -4.11
C THR A 475 29.49 48.64 -2.84
N GLU A 476 28.90 48.90 -1.66
CA GLU A 476 29.30 48.24 -0.40
C GLU A 476 29.15 46.71 -0.44
N GLN A 477 28.31 46.19 -1.34
CA GLN A 477 27.95 44.76 -1.41
C GLN A 477 28.60 44.01 -2.57
N TYR A 478 29.02 44.70 -3.64
CA TYR A 478 29.49 44.03 -4.86
C TYR A 478 30.84 44.56 -5.36
N THR A 479 31.73 43.62 -5.66
CA THR A 479 33.04 43.84 -6.28
C THR A 479 33.08 43.15 -7.64
N LEU A 480 33.50 43.85 -8.68
CA LEU A 480 33.71 43.27 -10.01
C LEU A 480 35.15 43.52 -10.47
N GLN A 481 35.74 42.55 -11.16
CA GLN A 481 37.03 42.74 -11.81
C GLN A 481 36.90 43.72 -12.97
N ASN A 482 37.86 44.64 -13.13
CA ASN A 482 37.86 45.63 -14.20
C ASN A 482 37.98 44.91 -15.55
N MET A 483 37.15 45.30 -16.50
CA MET A 483 37.09 44.72 -17.84
C MET A 483 37.29 45.81 -18.88
N CYS A 484 37.98 45.48 -19.97
CA CYS A 484 38.13 46.33 -21.14
C CYS A 484 37.15 45.88 -22.22
N PHE A 485 36.41 46.82 -22.78
CA PHE A 485 35.47 46.61 -23.87
C PHE A 485 36.06 47.17 -25.14
N THR A 486 36.12 46.37 -26.20
CA THR A 486 36.50 46.83 -27.54
C THR A 486 35.39 46.46 -28.52
N ARG A 487 34.83 47.48 -29.17
CA ARG A 487 33.80 47.33 -30.21
C ARG A 487 34.48 47.40 -31.58
N ARG A 488 34.42 46.31 -32.35
CA ARG A 488 34.94 46.23 -33.72
C ARG A 488 33.78 46.18 -34.71
N ARG A 489 33.77 47.06 -35.70
CA ARG A 489 32.82 46.97 -36.82
C ARG A 489 33.28 45.88 -37.77
N LYS A 490 32.39 44.98 -38.18
CA LYS A 490 32.70 43.81 -39.03
C LYS A 490 33.17 44.15 -40.46
N ASN A 491 33.29 45.43 -40.83
CA ASN A 491 33.74 45.90 -42.14
C ASN A 491 35.09 46.66 -42.14
N GLU A 492 35.90 46.55 -41.09
CA GLU A 492 37.33 46.95 -41.10
C GLU A 492 38.27 45.87 -40.58
#